data_AF-A0A368GQD8-F1
#
_entry.id   AF-A0A368GQD8-F1
#
_cell.length_a   1.000
_cell.length_b   1.000
_cell.length_c   1.000
_cell.angle_alpha   90.00
_cell.angle_beta   90.00
_cell.angle_gamma   90.00
#
_symmetry.space_group_name_H-M   'P 1'
#
loop_
_entity.id
_entity.type
_entity.pdbx_description
1 polymer ?
#
loop_
_entity_poly.entity_id
_entity_poly.type
_entity_poly.pdbx_seq_one_letter_code
_entity_poly.pdbx_strand_id
1 'polypeptide(L)'
;MHHEKLVSCEIQLFAHIADCIAKFVSEQEIPSGKKLPLGFTFSFPCRQQGLTSGRLISWTKGFNVAGCEGEDVCAMLKEACNRRNDLEIDFVALLNDTVGTLMACAFKENTCKIGVIIGNGTNACYMEQLDRAPKLQAELADDGLPDEVSFRFLIIQC
;
A
#
# COMPACT_ATOMS: atom_id res chain seq x y z
N MET A 1 7.27 0.22 -29.55
CA MET A 1 8.07 0.66 -28.39
C MET A 1 8.19 -0.55 -27.48
N HIS A 2 9.34 -1.23 -27.47
CA HIS A 2 9.54 -2.40 -26.62
C HIS A 2 9.64 -1.92 -25.17
N HIS A 3 8.61 -2.13 -24.36
CA HIS A 3 8.72 -1.97 -22.91
C HIS A 3 9.56 -3.14 -22.40
N GLU A 4 10.84 -2.88 -22.16
CA GLU A 4 11.74 -3.78 -21.46
C GLU A 4 11.15 -4.02 -20.07
N LYS A 5 10.72 -5.25 -19.79
CA LYS A 5 10.11 -5.58 -18.50
C LYS A 5 11.21 -5.59 -17.45
N LEU A 6 10.99 -4.91 -16.33
CA LEU A 6 11.86 -5.07 -15.16
C LEU A 6 11.62 -6.45 -14.57
N VAL A 7 12.53 -7.38 -14.89
CA VAL A 7 12.52 -8.77 -14.41
C VAL A 7 13.51 -8.90 -13.26
N SER A 8 13.03 -9.32 -12.11
CA SER A 8 13.83 -9.65 -10.91
C SER A 8 13.12 -10.74 -10.11
N CYS A 9 13.74 -11.22 -9.03
CA CYS A 9 13.04 -12.04 -8.03
C CYS A 9 12.57 -11.19 -6.85
N GLU A 10 11.61 -11.70 -6.11
CA GLU A 10 11.02 -11.10 -4.92
C GLU A 10 12.09 -10.69 -3.90
N ILE A 11 13.08 -11.56 -3.66
CA ILE A 11 14.15 -11.30 -2.69
C ILE A 11 14.93 -10.04 -3.06
N GLN A 12 15.29 -9.89 -4.34
CA GLN A 12 16.07 -8.75 -4.82
C GLN A 12 15.28 -7.44 -4.73
N LEU A 13 14.00 -7.45 -5.17
CA LEU A 13 13.17 -6.26 -5.12
C LEU A 13 12.99 -5.75 -3.67
N PHE A 14 12.57 -6.63 -2.76
CA PHE A 14 12.27 -6.21 -1.40
C PHE A 14 13.53 -5.94 -0.57
N ALA A 15 14.65 -6.64 -0.83
CA ALA A 15 15.94 -6.29 -0.25
C ALA A 15 16.38 -4.89 -0.67
N HIS A 16 16.25 -4.53 -1.95
CA HIS A 16 16.58 -3.19 -2.43
C HIS A 16 15.72 -2.10 -1.74
N ILE A 17 14.41 -2.34 -1.58
CA ILE A 17 13.54 -1.42 -0.84
C ILE A 17 14.00 -1.28 0.62
N ALA A 18 14.31 -2.39 1.29
CA ALA A 18 14.80 -2.37 2.67
C ALA A 18 16.13 -1.60 2.79
N ASP A 19 17.05 -1.75 1.83
CA ASP A 19 18.31 -1.01 1.78
C ASP A 19 18.07 0.50 1.62
N CYS A 20 17.11 0.91 0.78
CA CYS A 20 16.72 2.31 0.65
C CYS A 20 16.14 2.87 1.95
N ILE A 21 15.32 2.10 2.67
CA ILE A 21 14.76 2.51 3.96
C ILE A 21 15.88 2.68 5.00
N ALA A 22 16.80 1.73 5.10
CA ALA A 22 17.95 1.82 6.02
C ALA A 22 18.84 3.02 5.72
N LYS A 23 19.12 3.27 4.44
CA LYS A 23 19.85 4.47 4.00
C LYS A 23 19.14 5.74 4.45
N PHE A 24 17.84 5.84 4.24
CA PHE A 24 17.04 7.00 4.67
C PHE A 24 17.06 7.19 6.20
N VAL A 25 16.85 6.12 6.97
CA VAL A 25 16.89 6.15 8.44
C VAL A 25 18.23 6.68 8.96
N SER A 26 19.34 6.21 8.36
CA SER A 26 20.69 6.67 8.68
C SER A 26 20.91 8.14 8.31
N GLU A 27 20.52 8.56 7.10
CA GLU A 27 20.67 9.94 6.61
C GLU A 27 19.85 10.96 7.39
N GLN A 28 18.70 10.55 7.93
CA GLN A 28 17.85 11.39 8.77
C GLN A 28 18.21 11.33 10.26
N GLU A 29 19.29 10.61 10.62
CA GLU A 29 19.77 10.44 12.00
C GLU A 29 18.66 9.96 12.96
N ILE A 30 17.75 9.11 12.47
CA ILE A 30 16.64 8.61 13.27
C ILE A 30 17.22 7.69 14.35
N PRO A 31 16.97 7.96 15.66
CA PRO A 31 17.56 7.19 16.73
C PRO A 31 17.19 5.70 16.67
N SER A 32 18.18 4.85 16.88
CA SER A 32 17.98 3.41 17.04
C SER A 32 17.11 3.11 18.27
N GLY A 33 16.30 2.05 18.19
CA GLY A 33 15.40 1.62 19.28
C GLY A 33 14.02 2.27 19.29
N LYS A 34 13.67 3.06 18.27
CA LYS A 34 12.28 3.44 18.00
C LYS A 34 11.75 2.66 16.81
N LYS A 35 10.60 2.01 17.00
CA LYS A 35 9.82 1.45 15.91
C LYS A 35 9.31 2.58 15.01
N LEU A 36 9.79 2.62 13.77
CA LEU A 36 9.35 3.61 12.79
C LEU A 36 8.03 3.16 12.17
N PRO A 37 6.92 3.90 12.37
CA PRO A 37 5.67 3.58 11.70
C PRO A 37 5.81 3.82 10.19
N LEU A 38 5.52 2.79 9.39
CA LEU A 38 5.61 2.82 7.93
C LEU A 38 4.25 2.55 7.29
N GLY A 39 3.78 3.52 6.52
CA GLY A 39 2.72 3.34 5.54
C GLY A 39 3.33 2.88 4.21
N PHE A 40 2.93 1.72 3.72
CA PHE A 40 3.42 1.15 2.47
C PHE A 40 2.42 1.41 1.35
N THR A 41 2.69 2.43 0.53
CA THR A 41 1.92 2.67 -0.69
C THR A 41 2.42 1.76 -1.80
N PHE A 42 1.62 0.77 -2.19
CA PHE A 42 1.97 -0.22 -3.21
C PHE A 42 1.00 -0.15 -4.39
N SER A 43 1.43 0.57 -5.44
CA SER A 43 0.60 0.94 -6.60
C SER A 43 0.41 -0.17 -7.64
N PHE A 44 0.05 -1.36 -7.18
CA PHE A 44 -0.28 -2.50 -8.02
C PHE A 44 -1.63 -3.11 -7.57
N PRO A 45 -2.34 -3.83 -8.45
CA PRO A 45 -3.56 -4.53 -8.07
C PRO A 45 -3.29 -5.52 -6.93
N CYS A 46 -3.88 -5.26 -5.77
CA CYS A 46 -3.78 -6.12 -4.59
C CYS A 46 -5.17 -6.51 -4.09
N ARG A 47 -5.32 -7.76 -3.66
CA ARG A 47 -6.44 -8.18 -2.82
C ARG A 47 -6.07 -7.85 -1.37
N GLN A 48 -6.58 -6.73 -0.88
CA GLN A 48 -6.36 -6.31 0.51
C GLN A 48 -7.11 -7.25 1.46
N GLN A 49 -6.39 -7.88 2.40
CA GLN A 49 -6.96 -8.81 3.38
C GLN A 49 -7.04 -8.19 4.79
N GLY A 50 -6.33 -7.09 5.01
CA GLY A 50 -6.36 -6.30 6.23
C GLY A 50 -5.65 -4.96 6.04
N LEU A 51 -5.59 -4.14 7.09
CA LEU A 51 -4.93 -2.83 7.01
C LEU A 51 -3.45 -2.97 6.66
N THR A 52 -2.78 -4.03 7.13
CA THR A 52 -1.34 -4.28 6.97
C THR A 52 -1.05 -5.57 6.17
N SER A 53 -2.01 -6.02 5.36
CA SER A 53 -1.90 -7.26 4.58
C SER A 53 -2.61 -7.13 3.24
N GLY A 54 -1.93 -7.52 2.17
CA GLY A 54 -2.52 -7.53 0.83
C GLY A 54 -1.73 -8.41 -0.13
N ARG A 55 -2.46 -9.27 -0.86
CA ARG A 55 -1.88 -10.17 -1.84
C ARG A 55 -1.82 -9.53 -3.21
N LEU A 56 -0.65 -9.52 -3.84
CA LEU A 56 -0.53 -9.06 -5.22
C LEU A 56 -1.38 -9.94 -6.14
N ILE A 57 -2.21 -9.33 -7.00
CA ILE A 57 -3.01 -10.07 -7.99
C ILE A 57 -2.20 -10.26 -9.26
N SER A 58 -1.64 -9.17 -9.78
CA SER A 58 -0.81 -9.21 -10.99
C SER A 58 0.09 -7.98 -11.09
N TRP A 59 1.25 -8.15 -11.73
CA TRP A 59 2.10 -7.02 -12.08
C TRP A 59 1.53 -6.20 -13.24
N THR A 60 1.71 -4.89 -13.17
CA THR A 60 1.34 -3.94 -14.23
C THR A 60 2.51 -3.01 -14.53
N LYS A 61 2.32 -1.98 -15.37
CA LYS A 61 3.33 -0.93 -15.61
C LYS A 61 4.70 -1.46 -16.10
N GLY A 62 4.72 -2.61 -16.78
CA GLY A 62 5.96 -3.23 -17.27
C GLY A 62 6.79 -3.98 -16.22
N PHE A 63 6.29 -4.15 -15.00
CA PHE A 63 6.92 -4.98 -13.99
C PHE A 63 6.64 -6.46 -14.24
N ASN A 64 7.58 -7.32 -13.89
CA ASN A 64 7.38 -8.76 -13.83
C ASN A 64 8.38 -9.39 -12.85
N VAL A 65 8.02 -9.44 -11.57
CA VAL A 65 8.87 -10.00 -10.52
C VAL A 65 8.36 -11.38 -10.14
N ALA A 66 9.20 -12.39 -10.35
CA ALA A 66 8.86 -13.77 -10.03
C ALA A 66 8.68 -13.94 -8.53
N GLY A 67 7.73 -14.80 -8.12
CA GLY A 67 7.50 -15.13 -6.71
C GLY A 67 6.60 -14.16 -5.92
N CYS A 68 6.14 -13.05 -6.53
CA CYS A 68 5.30 -12.07 -5.82
C CYS A 68 3.78 -12.24 -6.04
N GLU A 69 3.35 -12.69 -7.22
CA GLU A 69 1.91 -12.79 -7.52
C GLU A 69 1.26 -13.88 -6.65
N GLY A 70 0.14 -13.54 -6.00
CA GLY A 70 -0.54 -14.39 -5.02
C GLY A 70 -0.05 -14.21 -3.58
N GLU A 71 1.10 -13.56 -3.36
CA GLU A 71 1.74 -13.44 -2.04
C GLU A 71 1.52 -12.09 -1.38
N ASP A 72 1.65 -12.07 -0.04
CA ASP A 72 1.46 -10.86 0.77
C ASP A 72 2.69 -9.94 0.71
N VAL A 73 2.54 -8.80 0.05
CA VAL A 73 3.63 -7.85 -0.19
C VAL A 73 4.09 -7.13 1.08
N CYS A 74 3.21 -7.00 2.09
CA CYS A 74 3.58 -6.46 3.39
C CYS A 74 4.47 -7.47 4.14
N ALA A 75 4.12 -8.75 4.09
CA ALA A 75 4.92 -9.80 4.69
C ALA A 75 6.32 -9.87 4.04
N MET A 76 6.39 -9.78 2.71
CA MET A 76 7.65 -9.78 1.96
C MET A 76 8.56 -8.60 2.33
N LEU A 77 8.01 -7.39 2.37
CA LEU A 77 8.80 -6.21 2.76
C LEU A 77 9.21 -6.27 4.24
N LYS A 78 8.31 -6.74 5.11
CA LYS A 78 8.61 -6.93 6.53
C LYS A 78 9.73 -7.94 6.75
N GLU A 79 9.71 -9.06 6.04
CA GLU A 79 10.80 -10.04 6.10
C GLU A 79 12.12 -9.44 5.61
N ALA A 80 12.10 -8.69 4.51
CA ALA A 80 13.30 -8.01 4.01
C ALA A 80 13.87 -7.01 5.02
N CYS A 81 13.03 -6.23 5.69
CA CYS A 81 13.46 -5.35 6.78
C CYS A 81 14.00 -6.13 7.98
N ASN A 82 13.35 -7.24 8.38
CA ASN A 82 13.78 -8.07 9.53
C ASN A 82 15.11 -8.80 9.29
N ARG A 83 15.47 -9.08 8.02
CA ARG A 83 16.79 -9.62 7.69
C ARG A 83 17.92 -8.62 7.96
N ARG A 84 17.58 -7.34 8.12
CA ARG A 84 18.53 -6.29 8.53
C ARG A 84 18.50 -6.14 10.05
N ASN A 85 19.65 -5.81 10.62
CA ASN A 85 19.81 -5.58 12.07
C ASN A 85 19.76 -4.09 12.45
N ASP A 86 19.66 -3.19 11.47
CA ASP A 86 19.69 -1.73 11.62
C ASP A 86 18.33 -1.06 11.34
N LEU A 87 17.26 -1.86 11.18
CA LEU A 87 15.91 -1.39 10.97
C LEU A 87 14.93 -1.97 12.00
N GLU A 88 14.12 -1.09 12.59
CA GLU A 88 12.98 -1.48 13.41
C GLU A 88 11.72 -0.80 12.86
N ILE A 89 10.98 -1.50 11.98
CA ILE A 89 9.82 -0.95 11.28
C ILE A 89 8.53 -1.50 11.88
N ASP A 90 7.56 -0.63 12.12
CA ASP A 90 6.18 -0.98 12.44
C ASP A 90 5.28 -0.70 11.23
N PHE A 91 4.84 -1.75 10.54
CA PHE A 91 3.96 -1.61 9.38
C PHE A 91 2.55 -1.27 9.85
N VAL A 92 2.11 -0.05 9.56
CA VAL A 92 0.81 0.45 10.05
C VAL A 92 -0.29 0.41 9.00
N ALA A 93 0.07 0.47 7.71
CA ALA A 93 -0.92 0.43 6.62
C ALA A 93 -0.30 0.00 5.29
N LEU A 94 -1.09 -0.73 4.49
CA LEU A 94 -0.94 -0.91 3.05
C LEU A 94 -1.95 -0.02 2.34
N LEU A 95 -1.48 0.80 1.41
CA LEU A 95 -2.28 1.79 0.71
C LEU A 95 -2.12 1.67 -0.80
N ASN A 96 -3.18 2.00 -1.53
CA ASN A 96 -3.06 2.33 -2.95
C ASN A 96 -2.65 3.82 -3.11
N ASP A 97 -2.06 4.18 -4.25
CA ASP A 97 -1.63 5.56 -4.51
C ASP A 97 -2.76 6.58 -4.51
N THR A 98 -3.91 6.26 -5.13
CA THR A 98 -5.07 7.18 -5.12
C THR A 98 -5.59 7.39 -3.70
N VAL A 99 -5.56 6.35 -2.88
CA VAL A 99 -5.95 6.39 -1.47
C VAL A 99 -5.03 7.29 -0.66
N GLY A 100 -3.72 7.09 -0.78
CA GLY A 100 -2.72 7.96 -0.15
C GLY A 100 -2.88 9.42 -0.61
N THR A 101 -3.19 9.63 -1.90
CA THR A 101 -3.47 10.96 -2.48
C THR A 101 -4.68 11.62 -1.83
N LEU A 102 -5.81 10.91 -1.71
CA LEU A 102 -7.01 11.41 -1.05
C LEU A 102 -6.74 11.71 0.43
N MET A 103 -6.11 10.80 1.16
CA MET A 103 -5.80 11.00 2.59
C MET A 103 -4.88 12.21 2.83
N ALA A 104 -3.85 12.39 2.01
CA ALA A 104 -2.94 13.53 2.13
C ALA A 104 -3.65 14.88 1.89
N CYS A 105 -4.61 14.92 0.96
CA CYS A 105 -5.42 16.10 0.70
C CYS A 105 -6.47 16.31 1.82
N ALA A 106 -7.18 15.26 2.20
CA ALA A 106 -8.19 15.28 3.26
C ALA A 106 -7.62 15.70 4.61
N PHE A 107 -6.36 15.38 4.91
CA PHE A 107 -5.66 15.84 6.12
C PHE A 107 -5.57 17.38 6.22
N LYS A 108 -5.48 18.07 5.08
CA LYS A 108 -5.45 19.54 5.02
C LYS A 108 -6.84 20.13 4.81
N GLU A 109 -7.64 19.49 3.95
CA GLU A 109 -8.95 19.94 3.52
C GLU A 109 -9.99 18.83 3.75
N ASN A 110 -10.69 18.88 4.88
CA ASN A 110 -11.67 17.85 5.28
C ASN A 110 -12.86 17.69 4.31
N THR A 111 -13.00 18.59 3.33
CA THR A 111 -13.99 18.53 2.25
C THR A 111 -13.55 17.66 1.08
N CYS A 112 -12.29 17.22 1.03
CA CYS A 112 -11.79 16.33 -0.02
C CYS A 112 -12.46 14.95 0.09
N LYS A 113 -13.15 14.52 -0.97
CA LYS A 113 -13.88 13.24 -1.01
C LYS A 113 -13.43 12.31 -2.13
N ILE A 114 -12.59 12.78 -3.05
CA ILE A 114 -12.14 12.04 -4.24
C ILE A 114 -10.64 12.26 -4.42
N GLY A 115 -9.90 11.17 -4.64
CA GLY A 115 -8.50 11.21 -5.10
C GLY A 115 -8.40 10.61 -6.50
N VAL A 116 -7.72 11.29 -7.42
CA VAL A 116 -7.56 10.84 -8.81
C VAL A 116 -6.09 10.91 -9.20
N ILE A 117 -5.59 9.84 -9.82
CA ILE A 117 -4.29 9.80 -10.48
C ILE A 117 -4.55 9.74 -11.98
N ILE A 118 -4.01 10.71 -12.72
CA ILE A 118 -4.06 10.78 -14.19
C ILE A 118 -2.62 10.77 -14.70
N GLY A 119 -2.17 9.65 -15.26
CA GLY A 119 -0.81 9.49 -15.78
C GLY A 119 -0.70 8.28 -16.71
N ASN A 120 0.42 7.53 -16.62
CA ASN A 120 0.62 6.29 -17.40
C ASN A 120 -0.49 5.25 -17.17
N GLY A 121 -1.16 5.31 -16.02
CA GLY A 121 -2.46 4.69 -15.77
C GLY A 121 -3.40 5.72 -15.15
N THR A 122 -4.71 5.51 -15.29
CA THR A 122 -5.72 6.33 -14.62
C THR A 122 -6.34 5.51 -13.50
N ASN A 123 -6.40 6.09 -12.31
CA ASN A 123 -7.02 5.47 -11.15
C ASN A 123 -7.77 6.53 -10.34
N ALA A 124 -8.89 6.17 -9.74
CA ALA A 124 -9.65 7.05 -8.86
C ALA A 124 -10.11 6.33 -7.60
N CYS A 125 -10.23 7.08 -6.51
CA CYS A 125 -10.85 6.64 -5.28
C CYS A 125 -11.76 7.70 -4.70
N TYR A 126 -12.73 7.30 -3.89
CA TYR A 126 -13.59 8.23 -3.17
C TYR A 126 -14.07 7.64 -1.84
N MET A 127 -14.60 8.52 -0.98
CA MET A 127 -15.26 8.14 0.27
C MET A 127 -16.70 7.71 0.02
N GLU A 128 -17.03 6.44 0.31
CA GLU A 128 -18.38 5.89 0.16
C GLU A 128 -19.04 5.57 1.52
N GLN A 129 -20.37 5.64 1.57
CA GLN A 129 -21.15 5.20 2.73
C GLN A 129 -21.41 3.68 2.66
N LEU A 130 -21.28 2.98 3.79
CA LEU A 130 -21.39 1.51 3.84
C LEU A 130 -22.77 0.99 3.41
N ASP A 131 -23.84 1.75 3.66
CA ASP A 131 -25.21 1.44 3.25
C ASP A 131 -25.36 1.38 1.70
N ARG A 132 -24.48 2.05 0.97
CA ARG A 132 -24.42 2.05 -0.51
C ARG A 132 -23.49 0.99 -1.09
N ALA A 133 -22.80 0.22 -0.25
CA ALA A 133 -21.86 -0.83 -0.66
C ALA A 133 -22.35 -2.23 -0.21
N PRO A 134 -23.42 -2.79 -0.81
CA PRO A 134 -24.08 -4.02 -0.33
C PRO A 134 -23.16 -5.25 -0.34
N LYS A 135 -22.15 -5.28 -1.21
CA LYS A 135 -21.15 -6.37 -1.25
C LYS A 135 -20.26 -6.41 -0.01
N LEU A 136 -20.04 -5.26 0.64
CA LEU A 136 -19.20 -5.13 1.82
C LEU A 136 -19.99 -5.25 3.13
N GLN A 137 -21.31 -5.03 3.10
CA GLN A 137 -22.16 -5.11 4.29
C GLN A 137 -22.08 -6.48 4.98
N ALA A 138 -22.03 -7.57 4.20
CA ALA A 138 -21.92 -8.91 4.75
C ALA A 138 -20.54 -9.20 5.38
N GLU A 139 -19.49 -8.52 4.92
CA GLU A 139 -18.11 -8.70 5.40
C GLU A 139 -17.77 -7.78 6.59
N LEU A 140 -18.53 -6.69 6.79
CA LEU A 140 -18.22 -5.61 7.72
C LEU A 140 -19.25 -5.42 8.85
N ALA A 141 -20.27 -6.28 8.95
CA ALA A 141 -21.34 -6.14 9.94
C ALA A 141 -20.87 -6.22 11.43
N ASP A 142 -19.60 -6.58 11.68
CA ASP A 142 -19.04 -6.80 13.02
C ASP A 142 -17.55 -6.38 13.10
N ASP A 143 -17.16 -5.28 12.44
CA ASP A 143 -15.77 -4.80 12.48
C ASP A 143 -15.45 -3.90 13.70
N GLY A 144 -16.47 -3.58 14.52
CA GLY A 144 -16.34 -2.79 15.74
C GLY A 144 -15.97 -1.31 15.50
N LEU A 145 -16.02 -0.84 14.24
CA LEU A 145 -15.78 0.55 13.88
C LEU A 145 -17.10 1.32 13.74
N PRO A 146 -17.12 2.64 13.96
CA PRO A 146 -18.31 3.44 13.71
C PRO A 146 -18.72 3.36 12.24
N ASP A 147 -20.01 3.23 11.96
CA ASP A 147 -20.59 3.20 10.59
C ASP A 147 -20.15 4.40 9.72
N GLU A 148 -19.83 5.53 10.37
CA GLU A 148 -19.38 6.77 9.74
C GLU A 148 -17.88 6.80 9.40
N VAL A 149 -17.07 5.91 9.97
CA VAL A 149 -15.60 5.91 9.89
C VAL A 149 -15.07 4.61 9.29
N SER A 150 -15.59 4.25 8.13
CA SER A 150 -14.97 3.26 7.26
C SER A 150 -14.38 3.95 6.04
N PHE A 151 -13.08 4.28 6.10
CA PHE A 151 -12.32 4.78 4.96
C PHE A 151 -12.12 3.64 3.94
N ARG A 152 -13.15 3.38 3.14
CA ARG A 152 -13.12 2.34 2.11
C ARG A 152 -13.16 3.03 0.76
N PHE A 153 -12.05 2.91 0.06
CA PHE A 153 -11.80 3.56 -1.21
C PHE A 153 -12.26 2.65 -2.34
N LEU A 154 -13.26 3.04 -3.12
CA LEU A 154 -13.55 2.32 -4.36
C LEU A 154 -12.50 2.70 -5.40
N ILE A 155 -11.62 1.76 -5.72
CA ILE A 155 -10.55 1.94 -6.70
C ILE A 155 -11.12 1.68 -8.09
N ILE A 156 -11.23 2.72 -8.92
CA ILE A 156 -11.58 2.60 -10.35
C ILE A 156 -10.29 2.69 -11.14
N GLN A 157 -9.72 1.54 -11.49
CA GLN A 157 -8.55 1.46 -12.35
C GLN A 157 -9.01 1.24 -13.80
N CYS A 158 -8.69 2.18 -14.67
CA CYS A 158 -8.94 2.07 -16.12
C CYS A 158 -7.79 1.38 -16.85
#